data_AF-A2QVS0-F1
#
_entry.id   AF-A2QVS0-F1
#
_cell.length_a   1.000
_cell.length_b   1.000
_cell.length_c   1.000
_cell.angle_alpha   90.00
_cell.angle_beta   90.00
_cell.angle_gamma   90.00
#
_symmetry.space_group_name_H-M   'P 1'
#
loop_
_entity.id
_entity.type
_entity.pdbx_description
1 polymer ?
#
loop_
_entity_poly.entity_id
_entity_poly.type
_entity_poly.pdbx_seq_one_letter_code
_entity_poly.pdbx_strand_id
1 'polypeptide(L)'
;MASLGPSVPLLRSLSPRLSRELFTCRQCLVRTQNHATKSAFRRQFSALPFTQNSNSRANSALQSRARKLFASSLKRSASGSATAEAIAAQGEAAKAKSSFPDVSDKKVAYWLLASAASVFGIVVFGGLTRLTESGLSITEWRPVTGSLPPMNAEDWESEFSKYRASPEFQLLNPHMTLSEFKSIYYMEWIHRLWGRFVGLSFVLPAAYFVAAKKVSKPMALRLAGIAGLIGFQGFIGWWMVKSGLKDDLFAPGSHPRVSQYRLTAHLGAAFVCYTAMLWNGLAILRSHRLLADPEAGIKLLDALRDPKLKIFRRSVAALAALVFVTAMSGALVAGLDAGLIYNEFPFMGNGLAPPKSELFDERYSRHEDRSDLWWRNMLENPSLVQLDHRALAITTFTSIMALLAYTRGSPTMKRLLPPAAKKGVHGVVAFACMQVGLGISTLLYLVPTPLASAHQAGSLFLLTWVLVLGSRIWHPSRTAKLLQMAAKARGQALANAAAHAPRRI
;
A
#
# COMPACT_ATOMS: atom_id res chain seq x y z
N MET A 1 -33.73 -25.35 -59.25
CA MET A 1 -33.86 -25.02 -60.68
C MET A 1 -33.95 -23.51 -60.82
N ALA A 2 -33.20 -22.96 -61.76
CA ALA A 2 -32.81 -21.55 -61.89
C ALA A 2 -33.81 -20.69 -62.70
N SER A 3 -33.75 -19.36 -62.50
CA SER A 3 -33.83 -18.31 -63.55
C SER A 3 -33.42 -16.97 -62.89
N LEU A 4 -32.30 -16.31 -63.26
CA LEU A 4 -32.08 -15.43 -64.43
C LEU A 4 -33.05 -14.23 -64.43
N GLY A 5 -32.68 -12.94 -64.41
CA GLY A 5 -31.44 -12.21 -64.70
C GLY A 5 -31.71 -10.68 -64.53
N PRO A 6 -31.10 -9.75 -65.29
CA PRO A 6 -30.09 -8.84 -64.73
C PRO A 6 -30.23 -7.33 -65.11
N SER A 7 -29.31 -6.50 -64.57
CA SER A 7 -28.54 -5.41 -65.26
C SER A 7 -28.80 -3.90 -64.97
N VAL A 8 -27.76 -3.25 -64.38
CA VAL A 8 -26.98 -2.08 -64.94
C VAL A 8 -27.49 -0.63 -64.59
N PRO A 9 -26.63 0.45 -64.59
CA PRO A 9 -26.03 1.09 -63.39
C PRO A 9 -26.09 2.66 -63.49
N LEU A 10 -25.10 3.40 -62.95
CA LEU A 10 -24.70 4.84 -63.10
C LEU A 10 -24.70 5.57 -61.74
N LEU A 11 -23.79 6.48 -61.37
CA LEU A 11 -22.40 6.85 -61.70
C LEU A 11 -22.04 8.05 -60.78
N ARG A 12 -20.80 8.08 -60.27
CA ARG A 12 -19.94 9.27 -59.96
C ARG A 12 -20.44 10.43 -59.07
N SER A 13 -19.66 10.72 -58.01
CA SER A 13 -18.71 11.87 -57.94
C SER A 13 -17.81 11.69 -56.70
N LEU A 14 -16.50 11.48 -56.85
CA LEU A 14 -15.39 12.45 -56.94
C LEU A 14 -15.00 13.15 -55.62
N SER A 15 -13.93 12.60 -55.03
CA SER A 15 -12.92 13.15 -54.10
C SER A 15 -12.22 14.41 -54.69
N PRO A 16 -11.40 15.23 -53.96
CA PRO A 16 -10.23 14.79 -53.16
C PRO A 16 -9.72 15.64 -51.94
N ARG A 17 -8.89 14.96 -51.12
CA ARG A 17 -7.63 15.33 -50.40
C ARG A 17 -7.30 16.79 -50.02
N LEU A 18 -6.80 17.01 -48.78
CA LEU A 18 -5.44 17.53 -48.49
C LEU A 18 -5.06 17.63 -46.99
N SER A 19 -3.87 17.07 -46.66
CA SER A 19 -2.80 17.42 -45.68
C SER A 19 -3.12 17.94 -44.26
N ARG A 20 -2.63 17.32 -43.15
CA ARG A 20 -1.26 17.27 -42.55
C ARG A 20 -0.84 18.58 -41.82
N GLU A 21 -0.22 18.42 -40.63
CA GLU A 21 0.54 19.42 -39.82
C GLU A 21 -0.37 20.39 -38.99
N LEU A 22 -0.26 20.71 -37.68
CA LEU A 22 0.83 20.76 -36.70
C LEU A 22 0.33 20.84 -35.23
N PHE A 23 1.23 20.43 -34.33
CA PHE A 23 1.44 20.85 -32.93
C PHE A 23 0.58 22.01 -32.36
N THR A 24 -0.03 21.79 -31.19
CA THR A 24 -0.39 22.88 -30.28
C THR A 24 0.10 22.65 -28.85
N CYS A 25 0.87 23.65 -28.41
CA CYS A 25 1.65 23.73 -27.19
C CYS A 25 0.75 23.97 -25.95
N ARG A 26 0.99 23.19 -24.88
CA ARG A 26 0.21 23.21 -23.61
C ARG A 26 0.47 24.44 -22.72
N GLN A 27 1.25 25.42 -23.19
CA GLN A 27 1.74 26.55 -22.38
C GLN A 27 0.99 27.88 -22.60
N CYS A 28 -0.03 27.91 -23.48
CA CYS A 28 -0.85 29.10 -23.72
C CYS A 28 -2.20 29.14 -22.97
N LEU A 29 -2.54 28.11 -22.17
CA LEU A 29 -3.79 28.07 -21.39
C LEU A 29 -3.68 28.66 -19.97
N VAL A 30 -2.52 29.22 -19.59
CA VAL A 30 -2.24 29.65 -18.20
C VAL A 30 -2.23 31.19 -18.02
N ARG A 31 -2.57 31.99 -19.04
CA ARG A 31 -2.39 33.46 -18.97
C ARG A 31 -3.61 34.34 -19.22
N THR A 32 -4.82 33.85 -19.02
CA THR A 32 -6.03 34.69 -19.24
C THR A 32 -7.16 34.39 -18.27
N GLN A 33 -6.93 34.48 -16.95
CA GLN A 33 -8.01 34.77 -15.97
C GLN A 33 -7.49 35.50 -14.71
N ASN A 34 -6.77 36.60 -14.92
CA ASN A 34 -6.57 37.63 -13.88
C ASN A 34 -6.75 38.99 -14.54
N HIS A 35 -7.96 39.55 -14.41
CA HIS A 35 -8.28 40.97 -14.21
C HIS A 35 -9.72 41.25 -14.66
N ALA A 36 -10.66 41.20 -13.72
CA ALA A 36 -11.79 42.11 -13.69
C ALA A 36 -12.19 42.31 -12.22
N THR A 37 -12.00 43.54 -11.76
CA THR A 37 -12.13 44.02 -10.39
C THR A 37 -13.54 44.53 -10.08
N LYS A 38 -13.99 44.22 -8.85
CA LYS A 38 -14.67 45.08 -7.86
C LYS A 38 -15.96 45.85 -8.24
N SER A 39 -17.04 45.56 -7.49
CA SER A 39 -17.87 46.51 -6.72
C SER A 39 -18.97 45.70 -5.98
N ALA A 40 -18.89 45.52 -4.66
CA ALA A 40 -19.55 46.30 -3.60
C ALA A 40 -21.10 46.26 -3.59
N PHE A 41 -21.70 45.47 -2.69
CA PHE A 41 -22.86 45.91 -1.92
C PHE A 41 -22.99 45.13 -0.60
N ARG A 42 -23.59 45.80 0.38
CA ARG A 42 -23.49 45.60 1.82
C ARG A 42 -24.88 45.27 2.39
N ARG A 43 -24.91 44.35 3.38
CA ARG A 43 -25.92 44.13 4.46
C ARG A 43 -27.37 43.82 4.04
N GLN A 44 -27.92 42.75 4.64
CA GLN A 44 -28.89 42.89 5.73
C GLN A 44 -29.12 41.56 6.48
N PHE A 45 -29.19 41.68 7.80
CA PHE A 45 -29.67 40.70 8.76
C PHE A 45 -31.20 40.68 8.72
N SER A 46 -31.80 39.51 8.92
CA SER A 46 -33.10 39.37 9.57
C SER A 46 -33.23 38.01 10.23
N ALA A 47 -33.30 38.05 11.57
CA ALA A 47 -33.62 36.97 12.47
C ALA A 47 -35.14 36.74 12.50
N LEU A 48 -35.59 35.52 12.82
CA LEU A 48 -36.96 35.18 13.20
C LEU A 48 -36.97 33.85 14.02
N PRO A 49 -38.01 33.55 14.82
CA PRO A 49 -37.88 33.67 16.27
C PRO A 49 -38.11 32.37 17.06
N PHE A 50 -37.83 32.50 18.36
CA PHE A 50 -38.05 31.58 19.46
C PHE A 50 -39.54 31.54 19.86
N THR A 51 -40.08 30.34 20.09
CA THR A 51 -41.31 30.15 20.88
C THR A 51 -41.03 29.21 22.04
N GLN A 52 -41.22 29.73 23.25
CA GLN A 52 -41.27 29.01 24.51
C GLN A 52 -42.50 28.12 24.55
N ASN A 53 -42.37 26.94 25.15
CA ASN A 53 -43.46 26.41 25.96
C ASN A 53 -42.88 25.88 27.27
N SER A 54 -43.40 26.40 28.37
CA SER A 54 -43.06 26.05 29.74
C SER A 54 -44.03 24.99 30.26
N ASN A 55 -43.53 24.00 30.98
CA ASN A 55 -44.24 23.54 32.18
C ASN A 55 -43.28 22.98 33.22
N SER A 56 -43.58 23.38 34.45
CA SER A 56 -42.84 23.33 35.70
C SER A 56 -42.94 21.99 36.44
N ARG A 57 -41.91 21.61 37.23
CA ARG A 57 -41.94 21.65 38.72
C ARG A 57 -40.76 20.88 39.36
N ALA A 58 -40.15 21.57 40.32
CA ALA A 58 -39.66 21.13 41.62
C ALA A 58 -38.73 19.90 41.74
N ASN A 59 -37.47 20.12 42.14
CA ASN A 59 -37.09 19.94 43.55
C ASN A 59 -35.71 20.54 43.82
N SER A 60 -35.63 21.28 44.93
CA SER A 60 -34.45 21.95 45.47
C SER A 60 -33.94 21.26 46.74
N ALA A 61 -32.71 21.63 47.13
CA ALA A 61 -31.99 21.31 48.38
C ALA A 61 -31.21 19.98 48.29
N LEU A 62 -29.95 19.85 48.67
CA LEU A 62 -29.15 20.40 49.78
C LEU A 62 -27.70 19.95 49.42
N GLN A 63 -26.64 20.77 49.44
CA GLN A 63 -25.82 21.04 50.62
C GLN A 63 -24.71 22.04 50.25
N SER A 64 -24.41 22.92 51.19
CA SER A 64 -23.33 23.90 51.17
C SER A 64 -22.49 23.76 52.45
N ARG A 65 -21.26 24.33 52.42
CA ARG A 65 -20.24 24.54 53.48
C ARG A 65 -19.11 23.51 53.50
N ALA A 66 -17.82 23.87 53.62
CA ALA A 66 -17.16 25.06 54.22
C ALA A 66 -15.96 25.53 53.34
N ARG A 67 -15.66 26.84 53.11
CA ARG A 67 -14.91 27.84 53.94
C ARG A 67 -13.69 27.25 54.66
N LYS A 68 -12.49 27.84 54.76
CA LYS A 68 -11.85 29.13 54.40
C LYS A 68 -10.34 28.97 54.78
N LEU A 69 -9.54 30.03 54.59
CA LEU A 69 -8.16 30.30 55.07
C LEU A 69 -7.08 29.97 54.02
N PHE A 70 -6.19 30.85 53.54
CA PHE A 70 -5.62 32.11 54.04
C PHE A 70 -5.35 33.07 52.87
N ALA A 71 -5.37 34.38 53.13
CA ALA A 71 -5.00 35.44 52.19
C ALA A 71 -3.90 36.33 52.78
N SER A 72 -3.17 36.97 51.86
CA SER A 72 -2.35 38.20 51.97
C SER A 72 -0.91 38.07 52.48
N SER A 73 0.07 38.49 51.66
CA SER A 73 0.57 39.87 51.62
C SER A 73 1.81 39.98 50.71
N LEU A 74 1.83 40.95 49.79
CA LEU A 74 2.92 41.95 49.59
C LEU A 74 2.85 42.61 48.20
N LYS A 75 2.64 43.93 48.21
CA LYS A 75 2.87 44.88 47.11
C LYS A 75 4.09 45.75 47.48
N ARG A 76 5.06 45.88 46.56
CA ARG A 76 5.99 47.01 46.29
C ARG A 76 6.98 46.51 45.22
N SER A 77 7.49 47.25 44.24
CA SER A 77 7.43 48.65 43.83
C SER A 77 7.78 48.68 42.33
N ALA A 78 7.23 49.64 41.58
CA ALA A 78 7.56 49.87 40.18
C ALA A 78 8.87 50.66 40.05
N SER A 79 9.80 50.19 39.21
CA SER A 79 10.88 50.96 38.58
C SER A 79 11.65 50.04 37.61
N GLY A 80 11.37 50.14 36.31
CA GLY A 80 12.09 49.39 35.28
C GLY A 80 11.30 49.13 33.99
N SER A 81 10.48 50.08 33.54
CA SER A 81 9.56 49.90 32.40
C SER A 81 10.12 50.34 31.04
N ALA A 82 11.42 50.62 30.91
CA ALA A 82 12.00 51.08 29.62
C ALA A 82 13.08 50.17 29.04
N THR A 83 13.61 49.21 29.81
CA THR A 83 14.62 48.24 29.35
C THR A 83 14.06 46.83 29.13
N ALA A 84 12.87 46.53 29.66
CA ALA A 84 12.21 45.24 29.48
C ALA A 84 11.50 45.11 28.11
N GLU A 85 10.97 46.21 27.56
CA GLU A 85 10.29 46.20 26.24
C GLU A 85 11.27 46.14 25.06
N ALA A 86 12.51 46.64 25.22
CA ALA A 86 13.53 46.56 24.19
C ALA A 86 14.14 45.15 24.05
N ILE A 87 14.11 44.33 25.11
CA ILE A 87 14.59 42.93 25.08
C ILE A 87 13.47 41.99 24.60
N ALA A 88 12.19 42.33 24.83
CA ALA A 88 11.06 41.60 24.28
C ALA A 88 10.93 41.77 22.75
N ALA A 89 11.26 42.94 22.20
CA ALA A 89 11.13 43.23 20.77
C ALA A 89 12.23 42.64 19.87
N GLN A 90 13.37 42.18 20.42
CA GLN A 90 14.46 41.57 19.64
C GLN A 90 14.42 40.04 19.57
N GLY A 91 13.47 39.39 20.27
CA GLY A 91 13.27 37.93 20.22
C GLY A 91 12.26 37.44 19.19
N GLU A 92 11.46 38.33 18.59
CA GLU A 92 10.33 37.94 17.71
C GLU A 92 10.65 37.96 16.21
N ALA A 93 11.89 38.26 15.82
CA ALA A 93 12.37 38.01 14.46
C ALA A 93 12.87 36.56 14.29
N ALA A 94 12.11 35.57 14.76
CA ALA A 94 12.46 34.15 14.67
C ALA A 94 11.38 33.38 13.90
N LYS A 95 11.55 33.31 12.57
CA LYS A 95 10.93 32.36 11.61
C LYS A 95 9.64 31.69 12.09
N ALA A 96 8.49 32.04 11.50
CA ALA A 96 7.23 31.32 11.62
C ALA A 96 7.44 29.80 11.72
N LYS A 97 7.45 29.27 12.95
CA LYS A 97 7.72 27.86 13.21
C LYS A 97 6.53 27.07 12.65
N SER A 98 6.82 26.17 11.71
CA SER A 98 5.86 25.18 11.23
C SER A 98 5.12 24.59 12.43
N SER A 99 3.78 24.67 12.44
CA SER A 99 2.99 24.15 13.56
C SER A 99 3.03 22.62 13.72
N PHE A 100 3.63 21.90 12.76
CA PHE A 100 3.83 20.45 12.83
C PHE A 100 5.07 20.08 13.65
N PRO A 101 5.04 18.98 14.42
CA PRO A 101 6.19 18.49 15.16
C PRO A 101 7.31 17.98 14.24
N ASP A 102 8.54 17.97 14.75
CA ASP A 102 9.71 17.46 14.03
C ASP A 102 9.66 15.95 13.81
N VAL A 103 9.14 15.22 14.80
CA VAL A 103 8.99 13.76 14.81
C VAL A 103 7.53 13.40 15.07
N SER A 104 7.00 12.46 14.30
CA SER A 104 5.64 11.96 14.50
C SER A 104 5.52 11.12 15.78
N ASP A 105 4.35 11.11 16.41
CA ASP A 105 4.07 10.33 17.63
C ASP A 105 4.27 8.82 17.41
N LYS A 106 4.77 8.11 18.44
CA LYS A 106 4.89 6.64 18.45
C LYS A 106 3.55 5.95 18.24
N LYS A 107 2.44 6.53 18.70
CA LYS A 107 1.09 5.96 18.51
C LYS A 107 0.74 5.79 17.02
N VAL A 108 1.17 6.75 16.19
CA VAL A 108 1.00 6.69 14.72
C VAL A 108 1.79 5.51 14.15
N ALA A 109 2.95 5.20 14.71
CA ALA A 109 3.76 4.08 14.26
C ALA A 109 3.08 2.72 14.51
N TYR A 110 2.57 2.51 15.73
CA TYR A 110 1.87 1.27 16.06
C TYR A 110 0.58 1.12 15.24
N TRP A 111 -0.16 2.21 15.04
CA TRP A 111 -1.33 2.21 14.18
C TRP A 111 -0.99 1.90 12.70
N LEU A 112 0.11 2.45 12.15
CA LEU A 112 0.59 2.10 10.82
C LEU A 112 0.97 0.61 10.71
N LEU A 113 1.62 0.06 11.73
CA LEU A 113 1.98 -1.36 11.76
C LEU A 113 0.75 -2.27 11.90
N ALA A 114 -0.24 -1.86 12.70
CA ALA A 114 -1.51 -2.56 12.80
C ALA A 114 -2.30 -2.50 11.48
N SER A 115 -2.29 -1.34 10.80
CA SER A 115 -2.89 -1.19 9.47
C SER A 115 -2.18 -2.08 8.44
N ALA A 116 -0.84 -2.12 8.47
CA ALA A 116 -0.07 -3.03 7.62
C ALA A 116 -0.42 -4.50 7.91
N ALA A 117 -0.56 -4.90 9.17
CA ALA A 117 -0.99 -6.24 9.54
C ALA A 117 -2.41 -6.56 9.04
N SER A 118 -3.33 -5.59 9.06
CA SER A 118 -4.66 -5.75 8.47
C SER A 118 -4.58 -5.92 6.95
N VAL A 119 -3.74 -5.13 6.26
CA VAL A 119 -3.48 -5.29 4.82
C VAL A 119 -2.83 -6.65 4.51
N PHE A 120 -1.94 -7.14 5.36
CA PHE A 120 -1.38 -8.48 5.24
C PHE A 120 -2.49 -9.54 5.31
N GLY A 121 -3.38 -9.43 6.31
CA GLY A 121 -4.49 -10.36 6.49
C GLY A 121 -5.44 -10.40 5.29
N ILE A 122 -5.87 -9.24 4.80
CA ILE A 122 -6.75 -9.17 3.62
C ILE A 122 -6.06 -9.65 2.33
N VAL A 123 -4.74 -9.49 2.20
CA VAL A 123 -3.98 -10.06 1.06
C VAL A 123 -4.05 -11.59 1.10
N VAL A 124 -3.78 -12.21 2.26
CA VAL A 124 -3.88 -13.68 2.41
C VAL A 124 -5.32 -14.16 2.17
N PHE A 125 -6.29 -13.46 2.74
CA PHE A 125 -7.71 -13.79 2.57
C PHE A 125 -8.16 -13.63 1.12
N GLY A 126 -7.73 -12.58 0.42
CA GLY A 126 -7.98 -12.40 -1.02
C GLY A 126 -7.34 -13.49 -1.89
N GLY A 127 -6.16 -13.99 -1.48
CA GLY A 127 -5.56 -15.18 -2.07
C GLY A 127 -6.47 -16.40 -1.94
N LEU A 128 -7.05 -16.62 -0.76
CA LEU A 128 -8.05 -17.68 -0.55
C LEU A 128 -9.30 -17.47 -1.42
N THR A 129 -9.85 -16.26 -1.47
CA THR A 129 -11.01 -15.93 -2.33
C THR A 129 -10.73 -16.24 -3.81
N ARG A 130 -9.49 -16.05 -4.29
CA ARG A 130 -9.10 -16.44 -5.65
C ARG A 130 -8.95 -17.96 -5.81
N LEU A 131 -8.24 -18.61 -4.89
CA LEU A 131 -7.96 -20.06 -4.93
C LEU A 131 -9.22 -20.91 -4.74
N THR A 132 -10.26 -20.36 -4.14
CA THR A 132 -11.60 -20.97 -3.99
C THR A 132 -12.59 -20.48 -5.05
N GLU A 133 -12.09 -19.78 -6.09
CA GLU A 133 -12.89 -19.26 -7.21
C GLU A 133 -14.12 -18.46 -6.77
N SER A 134 -14.02 -17.79 -5.63
CA SER A 134 -15.13 -17.03 -5.04
C SER A 134 -15.18 -15.58 -5.50
N GLY A 135 -14.16 -15.10 -6.24
CA GLY A 135 -13.96 -13.68 -6.54
C GLY A 135 -14.95 -13.02 -7.50
N LEU A 136 -15.92 -13.77 -8.04
CA LEU A 136 -16.96 -13.30 -8.97
C LEU A 136 -18.38 -13.71 -8.53
N SER A 137 -18.54 -14.22 -7.31
CA SER A 137 -19.83 -14.62 -6.72
C SER A 137 -20.79 -13.44 -6.48
N ILE A 138 -20.27 -12.22 -6.25
CA ILE A 138 -21.03 -10.99 -6.03
C ILE A 138 -20.91 -10.10 -7.26
N THR A 139 -21.91 -10.19 -8.15
CA THR A 139 -21.92 -9.51 -9.45
C THR A 139 -22.15 -7.99 -9.34
N GLU A 140 -22.70 -7.54 -8.21
CA GLU A 140 -23.04 -6.14 -8.01
C GLU A 140 -21.98 -5.37 -7.21
N TRP A 141 -21.85 -4.07 -7.54
CA TRP A 141 -21.00 -3.15 -6.80
C TRP A 141 -21.85 -2.21 -5.95
N ARG A 142 -22.08 -2.62 -4.69
CA ARG A 142 -22.80 -1.82 -3.68
C ARG A 142 -21.86 -1.44 -2.52
N PRO A 143 -21.14 -0.30 -2.59
CA PRO A 143 -20.13 0.06 -1.58
C PRO A 143 -20.67 0.21 -0.17
N VAL A 144 -21.88 0.76 -0.02
CA VAL A 144 -22.49 1.05 1.28
C VAL A 144 -23.49 -0.05 1.66
N THR A 145 -24.54 -0.25 0.85
CA THR A 145 -25.64 -1.19 1.14
C THR A 145 -25.20 -2.66 1.08
N GLY A 146 -24.16 -3.01 0.32
CA GLY A 146 -23.57 -4.36 0.30
C GLY A 146 -22.66 -4.67 1.49
N SER A 147 -22.78 -3.94 2.60
CA SER A 147 -22.06 -4.23 3.86
C SER A 147 -22.80 -5.25 4.72
N LEU A 148 -24.10 -5.43 4.51
CA LEU A 148 -24.88 -6.51 5.11
C LEU A 148 -24.98 -7.66 4.09
N PRO A 149 -24.85 -8.93 4.54
CA PRO A 149 -25.12 -10.08 3.68
C PRO A 149 -26.64 -10.26 3.48
N PRO A 150 -27.09 -11.12 2.55
CA PRO A 150 -28.50 -11.50 2.44
C PRO A 150 -29.03 -12.05 3.77
N MET A 151 -30.14 -11.49 4.26
CA MET A 151 -30.62 -11.73 5.63
C MET A 151 -31.78 -12.73 5.70
N ASN A 152 -32.47 -12.97 4.58
CA ASN A 152 -33.61 -13.88 4.49
C ASN A 152 -33.49 -14.78 3.24
N ALA A 153 -34.40 -15.76 3.11
CA ALA A 153 -34.36 -16.73 2.01
C ALA A 153 -34.59 -16.10 0.62
N GLU A 154 -35.43 -15.08 0.53
CA GLU A 154 -35.73 -14.36 -0.71
C GLU A 154 -34.50 -13.58 -1.21
N ASP A 155 -33.79 -12.89 -0.31
CA ASP A 155 -32.54 -12.18 -0.63
C ASP A 155 -31.49 -13.16 -1.17
N TRP A 156 -31.35 -14.33 -0.53
CA TRP A 156 -30.41 -15.37 -0.96
C TRP A 156 -30.73 -15.91 -2.34
N GLU A 157 -32.00 -16.15 -2.63
CA GLU A 157 -32.43 -16.65 -3.93
C GLU A 157 -32.28 -15.58 -5.03
N SER A 158 -32.49 -14.30 -4.70
CA SER A 158 -32.22 -13.17 -5.59
C SER A 158 -30.73 -13.09 -5.97
N GLU A 159 -29.81 -13.13 -4.99
CA GLU A 159 -28.37 -13.11 -5.27
C GLU A 159 -27.93 -14.35 -6.05
N PHE A 160 -28.44 -15.53 -5.70
CA PHE A 160 -28.12 -16.76 -6.41
C PHE A 160 -28.67 -16.74 -7.84
N SER A 161 -29.84 -16.16 -8.08
CA SER A 161 -30.38 -15.96 -9.43
C SER A 161 -29.47 -15.09 -10.30
N LYS A 162 -28.88 -14.04 -9.73
CA LYS A 162 -27.88 -13.22 -10.44
C LYS A 162 -26.62 -14.01 -10.75
N TYR A 163 -26.17 -14.84 -9.81
CA TYR A 163 -25.02 -15.72 -10.04
C TYR A 163 -25.29 -16.76 -11.13
N ARG A 164 -26.48 -17.38 -11.15
CA ARG A 164 -26.90 -18.32 -12.21
C ARG A 164 -26.91 -17.71 -13.60
N ALA A 165 -27.19 -16.41 -13.70
CA ALA A 165 -27.12 -15.68 -14.96
C ALA A 165 -25.68 -15.37 -15.42
N SER A 166 -24.68 -15.55 -14.56
CA SER A 166 -23.29 -15.24 -14.87
C SER A 166 -22.63 -16.30 -15.77
N PRO A 167 -21.61 -15.93 -16.57
CA PRO A 167 -20.80 -16.88 -17.33
C PRO A 167 -20.13 -17.95 -16.46
N GLU A 168 -19.71 -17.58 -15.23
CA GLU A 168 -19.01 -18.48 -14.31
C GLU A 168 -19.92 -19.64 -13.88
N PHE A 169 -21.17 -19.37 -13.51
CA PHE A 169 -22.11 -20.43 -13.19
C PHE A 169 -22.39 -21.33 -14.40
N GLN A 170 -22.63 -20.74 -15.58
CA GLN A 170 -23.01 -21.51 -16.77
C GLN A 170 -21.87 -22.41 -17.29
N LEU A 171 -20.62 -21.96 -17.20
CA LEU A 171 -19.47 -22.66 -17.77
C LEU A 171 -18.70 -23.51 -16.75
N LEU A 172 -18.59 -23.07 -15.50
CA LEU A 172 -17.76 -23.73 -14.48
C LEU A 172 -18.58 -24.43 -13.40
N ASN A 173 -19.73 -23.85 -13.01
CA ASN A 173 -20.50 -24.29 -11.85
C ASN A 173 -21.99 -24.60 -12.12
N PRO A 174 -22.38 -25.27 -13.22
CA PRO A 174 -23.79 -25.36 -13.65
C PRO A 174 -24.70 -26.14 -12.70
N HIS A 175 -24.11 -26.94 -11.80
CA HIS A 175 -24.82 -27.77 -10.83
C HIS A 175 -24.70 -27.27 -9.40
N MET A 176 -24.13 -26.08 -9.18
CA MET A 176 -23.92 -25.54 -7.84
C MET A 176 -25.25 -25.32 -7.11
N THR A 177 -25.32 -25.76 -5.87
CA THR A 177 -26.46 -25.59 -4.98
C THR A 177 -26.43 -24.23 -4.27
N LEU A 178 -27.56 -23.79 -3.72
CA LEU A 178 -27.62 -22.57 -2.91
C LEU A 178 -26.68 -22.64 -1.68
N SER A 179 -26.49 -23.82 -1.08
CA SER A 179 -25.57 -24.03 0.04
C SER A 179 -24.11 -23.82 -0.35
N GLU A 180 -23.70 -24.31 -1.53
CA GLU A 180 -22.35 -24.10 -2.05
C GLU A 180 -22.14 -22.64 -2.45
N PHE A 181 -23.13 -22.02 -3.10
CA PHE A 181 -23.12 -20.60 -3.42
C PHE A 181 -22.92 -19.72 -2.19
N LYS A 182 -23.60 -20.02 -1.07
CA LYS A 182 -23.40 -19.28 0.19
C LYS A 182 -21.94 -19.29 0.64
N SER A 183 -21.23 -20.40 0.45
CA SER A 183 -19.83 -20.53 0.88
C SER A 183 -18.93 -19.58 0.09
N ILE A 184 -19.04 -19.57 -1.24
CA ILE A 184 -18.26 -18.66 -2.08
C ILE A 184 -18.68 -17.19 -1.89
N TYR A 185 -19.98 -16.94 -1.70
CA TYR A 185 -20.51 -15.61 -1.40
C TYR A 185 -19.93 -15.04 -0.11
N TYR A 186 -19.90 -15.82 0.98
CA TYR A 186 -19.33 -15.36 2.24
C TYR A 186 -17.83 -15.09 2.13
N MET A 187 -17.08 -15.91 1.38
CA MET A 187 -15.67 -15.67 1.12
C MET A 187 -15.45 -14.33 0.42
N GLU A 188 -16.23 -14.00 -0.60
CA GLU A 188 -16.10 -12.72 -1.28
C GLU A 188 -16.61 -11.54 -0.44
N TRP A 189 -17.76 -11.71 0.22
CA TRP A 189 -18.37 -10.68 1.06
C TRP A 189 -17.46 -10.28 2.23
N ILE A 190 -16.85 -11.25 2.93
CA ILE A 190 -15.88 -10.97 4.01
C ILE A 190 -14.67 -10.22 3.46
N HIS A 191 -14.17 -10.60 2.28
CA HIS A 191 -13.02 -9.92 1.67
C HIS A 191 -13.35 -8.46 1.35
N ARG A 192 -14.51 -8.20 0.74
CA ARG A 192 -15.00 -6.84 0.43
C ARG A 192 -15.27 -6.02 1.69
N LEU A 193 -15.89 -6.61 2.71
CA LEU A 193 -16.14 -5.95 3.99
C LEU A 193 -14.84 -5.60 4.72
N TRP A 194 -13.87 -6.49 4.73
CA TRP A 194 -12.54 -6.21 5.28
C TRP A 194 -11.88 -5.07 4.50
N GLY A 195 -11.98 -5.02 3.18
CA GLY A 195 -11.48 -3.90 2.37
C GLY A 195 -12.04 -2.55 2.80
N ARG A 196 -13.36 -2.48 3.05
CA ARG A 196 -14.03 -1.28 3.59
C ARG A 196 -13.52 -0.94 4.99
N PHE A 197 -13.36 -1.94 5.86
CA PHE A 197 -12.81 -1.76 7.20
C PHE A 197 -11.39 -1.19 7.16
N VAL A 198 -10.51 -1.70 6.29
CA VAL A 198 -9.15 -1.13 6.08
C VAL A 198 -9.23 0.32 5.64
N GLY A 199 -10.13 0.64 4.71
CA GLY A 199 -10.39 2.02 4.29
C GLY A 199 -10.74 2.95 5.45
N LEU A 200 -11.77 2.60 6.23
CA LEU A 200 -12.26 3.43 7.33
C LEU A 200 -11.26 3.50 8.50
N SER A 201 -10.71 2.35 8.90
CA SER A 201 -9.73 2.24 9.99
C SER A 201 -8.39 2.93 9.67
N PHE A 202 -8.12 3.19 8.40
CA PHE A 202 -6.99 4.02 8.00
C PHE A 202 -7.35 5.50 7.86
N VAL A 203 -8.36 5.83 7.05
CA VAL A 203 -8.64 7.23 6.67
C VAL A 203 -9.07 8.07 7.88
N LEU A 204 -9.91 7.53 8.78
CA LEU A 204 -10.40 8.30 9.94
C LEU A 204 -9.27 8.62 10.93
N PRO A 205 -8.44 7.66 11.39
CA PRO A 205 -7.31 8.00 12.25
C PRO A 205 -6.25 8.84 11.55
N ALA A 206 -6.00 8.64 10.25
CA ALA A 206 -5.07 9.48 9.49
C ALA A 206 -5.49 10.95 9.51
N ALA A 207 -6.76 11.24 9.22
CA ALA A 207 -7.32 12.59 9.26
C ALA A 207 -7.20 13.19 10.67
N TYR A 208 -7.55 12.42 11.70
CA TYR A 208 -7.39 12.83 13.09
C TYR A 208 -5.93 13.16 13.45
N PHE A 209 -4.96 12.30 13.12
CA PHE A 209 -3.56 12.52 13.46
C PHE A 209 -2.96 13.74 12.76
N VAL A 210 -3.38 14.00 11.52
CA VAL A 210 -2.97 15.20 10.77
C VAL A 210 -3.60 16.46 11.36
N ALA A 211 -4.91 16.47 11.60
CA ALA A 211 -5.63 17.60 12.18
C ALA A 211 -5.14 17.93 13.60
N ALA A 212 -4.89 16.90 14.43
CA ALA A 212 -4.34 17.03 15.78
C ALA A 212 -2.82 17.31 15.80
N LYS A 213 -2.18 17.50 14.64
CA LYS A 213 -0.73 17.77 14.49
C LYS A 213 0.16 16.75 15.22
N LYS A 214 -0.27 15.48 15.28
CA LYS A 214 0.49 14.37 15.88
C LYS A 214 1.56 13.77 14.94
N VAL A 215 1.63 14.28 13.71
CA VAL A 215 2.56 13.82 12.67
C VAL A 215 3.39 14.97 12.14
N SER A 216 4.62 14.70 11.73
CA SER A 216 5.43 15.70 11.02
C SER A 216 4.87 15.99 9.62
N LYS A 217 5.14 17.19 9.07
CA LYS A 217 4.65 17.59 7.73
C LYS A 217 4.94 16.57 6.61
N PRO A 218 6.16 15.99 6.48
CA PRO A 218 6.41 14.95 5.49
C PRO A 218 5.60 13.67 5.75
N MET A 219 5.34 13.33 7.00
CA MET A 219 4.51 12.18 7.33
C MET A 219 3.05 12.42 6.97
N ALA A 220 2.52 13.64 7.18
CA ALA A 220 1.16 14.00 6.75
C ALA A 220 0.96 13.78 5.23
N LEU A 221 1.94 14.19 4.41
CA LEU A 221 1.91 13.94 2.96
C LEU A 221 1.96 12.44 2.62
N ARG A 222 2.75 11.66 3.36
CA ARG A 222 2.81 10.20 3.17
C ARG A 222 1.50 9.52 3.57
N LEU A 223 0.85 9.96 4.65
CA LEU A 223 -0.47 9.45 5.04
C LEU A 223 -1.52 9.76 3.97
N ALA A 224 -1.50 10.96 3.39
CA ALA A 224 -2.36 11.30 2.26
C ALA A 224 -2.09 10.41 1.04
N GLY A 225 -0.82 10.14 0.71
CA GLY A 225 -0.44 9.21 -0.35
C GLY A 225 -0.93 7.78 -0.10
N ILE A 226 -0.80 7.27 1.13
CA ILE A 226 -1.30 5.94 1.51
C ILE A 226 -2.84 5.89 1.44
N ALA A 227 -3.54 6.92 1.92
CA ALA A 227 -4.99 7.01 1.78
C ALA A 227 -5.42 7.00 0.30
N GLY A 228 -4.68 7.71 -0.56
CA GLY A 228 -4.86 7.66 -2.01
C GLY A 228 -4.65 6.26 -2.59
N LEU A 229 -3.62 5.53 -2.14
CA LEU A 229 -3.38 4.13 -2.54
C LEU A 229 -4.52 3.20 -2.10
N ILE A 230 -5.11 3.39 -0.92
CA ILE A 230 -6.27 2.60 -0.46
C ILE A 230 -7.51 2.92 -1.29
N GLY A 231 -7.75 4.20 -1.63
CA GLY A 231 -8.81 4.58 -2.56
C GLY A 231 -8.60 3.94 -3.94
N PHE A 232 -7.36 3.93 -4.42
CA PHE A 232 -6.99 3.29 -5.69
C PHE A 232 -7.15 1.76 -5.64
N GLN A 233 -6.93 1.11 -4.50
CA GLN A 233 -7.26 -0.31 -4.30
C GLN A 233 -8.74 -0.59 -4.51
N GLY A 234 -9.62 0.24 -3.95
CA GLY A 234 -11.07 0.15 -4.20
C GLY A 234 -11.43 0.33 -5.68
N PHE A 235 -10.77 1.25 -6.37
CA PHE A 235 -10.94 1.44 -7.82
C PHE A 235 -10.51 0.21 -8.63
N ILE A 236 -9.35 -0.38 -8.34
CA ILE A 236 -8.90 -1.60 -9.02
C ILE A 236 -9.85 -2.77 -8.71
N GLY A 237 -10.31 -2.90 -7.47
CA GLY A 237 -11.27 -3.95 -7.09
C GLY A 237 -12.58 -3.85 -7.87
N TRP A 238 -13.14 -2.64 -8.02
CA TRP A 238 -14.28 -2.40 -8.89
C TRP A 238 -13.99 -2.78 -10.35
N TRP A 239 -12.81 -2.40 -10.86
CA TRP A 239 -12.39 -2.70 -12.23
C TRP A 239 -12.28 -4.20 -12.48
N MET A 240 -11.77 -4.99 -11.51
CA MET A 240 -11.71 -6.45 -11.58
C MET A 240 -13.11 -7.06 -11.75
N VAL A 241 -14.06 -6.69 -10.90
CA VAL A 241 -15.44 -7.22 -10.90
C VAL A 241 -16.17 -6.86 -12.19
N LYS A 242 -16.22 -5.57 -12.53
CA LYS A 242 -16.93 -5.08 -13.75
C LYS A 242 -16.45 -5.79 -15.01
N SER A 243 -15.18 -6.18 -15.02
CA SER A 243 -14.54 -6.75 -16.18
C SER A 243 -14.61 -8.26 -16.29
N GLY A 244 -14.91 -8.95 -15.19
CA GLY A 244 -15.12 -10.40 -15.14
C GLY A 244 -16.54 -10.83 -15.49
N LEU A 245 -17.43 -9.87 -15.78
CA LEU A 245 -18.86 -10.08 -16.06
C LEU A 245 -19.25 -9.64 -17.48
N LYS A 246 -18.29 -9.59 -18.41
CA LYS A 246 -18.55 -9.18 -19.80
C LYS A 246 -19.06 -10.34 -20.64
N ASP A 247 -19.98 -10.06 -21.56
CA ASP A 247 -20.57 -11.05 -22.47
C ASP A 247 -19.54 -11.67 -23.43
N ASP A 248 -18.42 -10.98 -23.69
CA ASP A 248 -17.29 -11.52 -24.45
C ASP A 248 -16.72 -12.82 -23.84
N LEU A 249 -17.03 -13.12 -22.57
CA LEU A 249 -16.64 -14.34 -21.85
C LEU A 249 -17.55 -15.56 -22.14
N PHE A 250 -18.60 -15.39 -22.95
CA PHE A 250 -19.38 -16.51 -23.49
C PHE A 250 -18.78 -17.07 -24.79
N ALA A 251 -17.70 -16.48 -25.32
CA ALA A 251 -17.08 -16.94 -26.55
C ALA A 251 -16.44 -18.34 -26.37
N PRO A 252 -16.48 -19.23 -27.39
CA PRO A 252 -15.80 -20.52 -27.33
C PRO A 252 -14.29 -20.34 -27.02
N GLY A 253 -13.83 -20.89 -25.89
CA GLY A 253 -12.44 -20.80 -25.44
C GLY A 253 -12.12 -19.65 -24.47
N SER A 254 -13.07 -18.79 -24.11
CA SER A 254 -12.89 -17.82 -23.03
C SER A 254 -13.20 -18.45 -21.67
N HIS A 255 -12.26 -18.37 -20.73
CA HIS A 255 -12.51 -18.75 -19.34
C HIS A 255 -13.05 -17.54 -18.56
N PRO A 256 -14.25 -17.62 -17.97
CA PRO A 256 -14.86 -16.52 -17.22
C PRO A 256 -14.16 -16.35 -15.87
N ARG A 257 -12.97 -15.74 -15.89
CA ARG A 257 -12.14 -15.46 -14.71
C ARG A 257 -11.63 -14.04 -14.74
N VAL A 258 -11.28 -13.51 -13.57
CA VAL A 258 -10.61 -12.21 -13.47
C VAL A 258 -9.26 -12.30 -14.19
N SER A 259 -9.02 -11.42 -15.16
CA SER A 259 -7.76 -11.37 -15.88
C SER A 259 -6.56 -11.30 -14.92
N GLN A 260 -5.56 -12.15 -15.18
CA GLN A 260 -4.29 -12.22 -14.45
C GLN A 260 -3.60 -10.86 -14.36
N TYR A 261 -3.75 -10.00 -15.37
CA TYR A 261 -3.23 -8.63 -15.33
C TYR A 261 -3.86 -7.79 -14.22
N ARG A 262 -5.19 -7.89 -14.07
CA ARG A 262 -5.93 -7.13 -13.06
C ARG A 262 -5.68 -7.66 -11.66
N LEU A 263 -5.65 -8.99 -11.52
CA LEU A 263 -5.30 -9.68 -10.28
C LEU A 263 -3.89 -9.23 -9.80
N THR A 264 -2.89 -9.32 -10.68
CA THR A 264 -1.52 -8.91 -10.37
C THR A 264 -1.42 -7.42 -10.06
N ALA A 265 -2.14 -6.56 -10.80
CA ALA A 265 -2.17 -5.12 -10.53
C ALA A 265 -2.78 -4.81 -9.15
N HIS A 266 -3.87 -5.49 -8.79
CA HIS A 266 -4.52 -5.33 -7.49
C HIS A 266 -3.60 -5.77 -6.35
N LEU A 267 -3.05 -6.98 -6.43
CA LEU A 267 -2.11 -7.52 -5.46
C LEU A 267 -0.86 -6.64 -5.33
N GLY A 268 -0.29 -6.18 -6.45
CA GLY A 268 0.89 -5.32 -6.46
C GLY A 268 0.65 -3.99 -5.78
N ALA A 269 -0.48 -3.35 -6.05
CA ALA A 269 -0.84 -2.12 -5.35
C ALA A 269 -1.14 -2.36 -3.85
N ALA A 270 -1.65 -3.52 -3.46
CA ALA A 270 -1.78 -3.91 -2.05
C ALA A 270 -0.40 -4.09 -1.37
N PHE A 271 0.56 -4.72 -2.04
CA PHE A 271 1.94 -4.88 -1.57
C PHE A 271 2.66 -3.53 -1.42
N VAL A 272 2.44 -2.60 -2.35
CA VAL A 272 2.97 -1.23 -2.27
C VAL A 272 2.36 -0.48 -1.08
N CYS A 273 1.04 -0.59 -0.89
CA CYS A 273 0.33 0.00 0.24
C CYS A 273 0.87 -0.55 1.58
N TYR A 274 0.98 -1.88 1.69
CA TYR A 274 1.58 -2.59 2.82
C TYR A 274 3.00 -2.09 3.11
N THR A 275 3.86 -2.07 2.08
CA THR A 275 5.26 -1.63 2.18
C THR A 275 5.34 -0.18 2.68
N ALA A 276 4.49 0.70 2.18
CA ALA A 276 4.44 2.10 2.61
C ALA A 276 4.05 2.23 4.08
N MET A 277 3.03 1.48 4.54
CA MET A 277 2.63 1.48 5.96
C MET A 277 3.73 0.92 6.87
N LEU A 278 4.25 -0.26 6.54
CA LEU A 278 5.31 -0.93 7.29
C LEU A 278 6.55 -0.06 7.41
N TRP A 279 7.05 0.47 6.28
CA TRP A 279 8.26 1.28 6.24
C TRP A 279 8.12 2.56 7.07
N ASN A 280 6.98 3.25 6.96
CA ASN A 280 6.74 4.47 7.74
C ASN A 280 6.58 4.19 9.23
N GLY A 281 5.90 3.10 9.62
CA GLY A 281 5.81 2.65 11.01
C GLY A 281 7.19 2.37 11.61
N LEU A 282 8.00 1.54 10.92
CA LEU A 282 9.38 1.24 11.33
C LEU A 282 10.26 2.49 11.39
N ALA A 283 10.12 3.42 10.45
CA ALA A 283 10.90 4.66 10.42
C ALA A 283 10.59 5.58 11.61
N ILE A 284 9.32 5.67 12.04
CA ILE A 284 8.94 6.44 13.23
C ILE A 284 9.53 5.78 14.48
N LEU A 285 9.32 4.48 14.68
CA LEU A 285 9.85 3.75 15.85
C LEU A 285 11.37 3.86 15.93
N ARG A 286 12.06 3.73 14.79
CA ARG A 286 13.50 3.88 14.72
C ARG A 286 13.94 5.30 15.11
N SER A 287 13.24 6.33 14.64
CA SER A 287 13.57 7.71 14.97
C SER A 287 13.45 7.97 16.46
N HIS A 288 12.38 7.50 17.09
CA HIS A 288 12.20 7.58 18.54
C HIS A 288 13.28 6.82 19.31
N ARG A 289 13.67 5.62 18.87
CA ARG A 289 14.73 4.84 19.52
C ARG A 289 16.07 5.57 19.46
N LEU A 290 16.41 6.18 18.32
CA LEU A 290 17.65 6.92 18.16
C LEU A 290 17.67 8.20 19.02
N LEU A 291 16.52 8.89 19.15
CA LEU A 291 16.41 10.11 19.95
C LEU A 291 16.36 9.86 21.46
N ALA A 292 15.95 8.66 21.89
CA ALA A 292 15.95 8.28 23.30
C ALA A 292 17.37 8.20 23.89
N ASP A 293 18.35 7.80 23.08
CA ASP A 293 19.77 7.80 23.41
C ASP A 293 20.57 8.48 22.28
N PRO A 294 20.75 9.81 22.34
CA PRO A 294 21.41 10.57 21.29
C PRO A 294 22.86 10.15 21.03
N GLU A 295 23.60 9.74 22.06
CA GLU A 295 25.01 9.36 21.94
C GLU A 295 25.16 8.04 21.20
N ALA A 296 24.42 7.00 21.62
CA ALA A 296 24.39 5.73 20.89
C ALA A 296 23.78 5.91 19.49
N GLY A 297 22.81 6.80 19.34
CA GLY A 297 22.18 7.16 18.07
C GLY A 297 23.18 7.76 17.07
N ILE A 298 23.98 8.73 17.49
CA ILE A 298 25.03 9.35 16.67
C ILE A 298 26.08 8.32 16.26
N LYS A 299 26.60 7.54 17.23
CA LYS A 299 27.59 6.48 16.96
C LYS A 299 27.09 5.48 15.92
N LEU A 300 25.83 5.06 16.02
CA LEU A 300 25.22 4.17 15.04
C LEU A 300 25.08 4.82 13.66
N LEU A 301 24.64 6.08 13.59
CA LEU A 301 24.46 6.77 12.31
C LEU A 301 25.80 7.05 11.60
N ASP A 302 26.85 7.39 12.35
CA ASP A 302 28.19 7.57 11.79
C ASP A 302 28.73 6.26 11.22
N ALA A 303 28.55 5.14 11.93
CA ALA A 303 28.89 3.82 11.40
C ALA A 303 28.12 3.49 10.11
N LEU A 304 26.85 3.90 10.01
CA LEU A 304 26.03 3.72 8.81
C LEU A 304 26.35 4.72 7.68
N ARG A 305 27.13 5.77 7.94
CA ARG A 305 27.50 6.78 6.94
C ARG A 305 28.65 6.33 6.06
N ASP A 306 29.39 5.30 6.47
CA ASP A 306 30.55 4.78 5.74
C ASP A 306 30.16 4.45 4.27
N PRO A 307 30.90 4.99 3.27
CA PRO A 307 30.59 4.78 1.86
C PRO A 307 30.65 3.31 1.44
N LYS A 308 31.42 2.46 2.14
CA LYS A 308 31.52 1.02 1.86
C LYS A 308 30.19 0.29 2.10
N LEU A 309 29.31 0.81 2.95
CA LEU A 309 27.95 0.28 3.15
C LEU A 309 26.98 0.66 2.02
N LYS A 310 27.36 1.54 1.09
CA LYS A 310 26.51 1.94 -0.05
C LYS A 310 26.15 0.76 -0.93
N ILE A 311 27.10 -0.13 -1.22
CA ILE A 311 26.87 -1.34 -2.04
C ILE A 311 25.87 -2.23 -1.32
N PHE A 312 26.12 -2.55 -0.05
CA PHE A 312 25.21 -3.39 0.76
C PHE A 312 23.78 -2.83 0.80
N ARG A 313 23.60 -1.52 1.02
CA ARG A 313 22.27 -0.87 1.01
C ARG A 313 21.58 -0.98 -0.34
N ARG A 314 22.32 -0.78 -1.44
CA ARG A 314 21.79 -0.92 -2.80
C ARG A 314 21.40 -2.36 -3.09
N SER A 315 22.20 -3.34 -2.66
CA SER A 315 21.88 -4.75 -2.78
C SER A 315 20.60 -5.11 -2.03
N VAL A 316 20.40 -4.60 -0.80
CA VAL A 316 19.16 -4.83 -0.05
C VAL A 316 17.95 -4.17 -0.71
N ALA A 317 18.10 -2.96 -1.27
CA ALA A 317 17.03 -2.31 -2.03
C ALA A 317 16.70 -3.07 -3.33
N ALA A 318 17.72 -3.53 -4.05
CA ALA A 318 17.56 -4.37 -5.24
C ALA A 318 16.89 -5.71 -4.91
N LEU A 319 17.23 -6.33 -3.78
CA LEU A 319 16.55 -7.53 -3.29
C LEU A 319 15.09 -7.27 -2.95
N ALA A 320 14.75 -6.12 -2.36
CA ALA A 320 13.36 -5.78 -2.08
C ALA A 320 12.55 -5.69 -3.39
N ALA A 321 13.12 -5.05 -4.42
CA ALA A 321 12.51 -4.99 -5.74
C ALA A 321 12.40 -6.37 -6.41
N LEU A 322 13.45 -7.18 -6.32
CA LEU A 322 13.48 -8.53 -6.90
C LEU A 322 12.44 -9.44 -6.22
N VAL A 323 12.37 -9.47 -4.89
CA VAL A 323 11.35 -10.22 -4.15
C VAL A 323 9.94 -9.76 -4.51
N PHE A 324 9.72 -8.45 -4.66
CA PHE A 324 8.44 -7.91 -5.12
C PHE A 324 8.10 -8.41 -6.52
N VAL A 325 9.02 -8.32 -7.49
CA VAL A 325 8.80 -8.80 -8.86
C VAL A 325 8.53 -10.30 -8.90
N THR A 326 9.26 -11.11 -8.12
CA THR A 326 9.03 -12.55 -8.00
C THR A 326 7.65 -12.87 -7.40
N ALA A 327 7.17 -12.08 -6.43
CA ALA A 327 5.81 -12.23 -5.93
C ALA A 327 4.77 -11.87 -6.99
N MET A 328 5.02 -10.84 -7.81
CA MET A 328 4.11 -10.46 -8.91
C MET A 328 4.07 -11.50 -10.03
N SER A 329 5.20 -12.14 -10.37
CA SER A 329 5.18 -13.26 -11.32
C SER A 329 4.40 -14.47 -10.76
N GLY A 330 4.46 -14.70 -9.44
CA GLY A 330 3.63 -15.71 -8.79
C GLY A 330 2.13 -15.41 -8.88
N ALA A 331 1.74 -14.12 -8.87
CA ALA A 331 0.36 -13.72 -9.08
C ALA A 331 -0.14 -13.98 -10.51
N LEU A 332 0.75 -13.87 -11.52
CA LEU A 332 0.45 -14.29 -12.89
C LEU A 332 0.26 -15.80 -12.98
N VAL A 333 1.12 -16.59 -12.32
CA VAL A 333 0.98 -18.05 -12.23
C VAL A 333 -0.39 -18.43 -11.65
N ALA A 334 -0.78 -17.83 -10.52
CA ALA A 334 -2.08 -18.07 -9.89
C ALA A 334 -3.27 -17.54 -10.73
N GLY A 335 -3.09 -16.45 -11.47
CA GLY A 335 -4.12 -15.91 -12.36
C GLY A 335 -4.39 -16.78 -13.59
N LEU A 336 -3.39 -17.52 -14.06
CA LEU A 336 -3.50 -18.42 -15.21
C LEU A 336 -3.76 -19.88 -14.83
N ASP A 337 -3.76 -20.20 -13.53
CA ASP A 337 -3.76 -21.58 -13.01
C ASP A 337 -2.54 -22.40 -13.50
N ALA A 338 -1.45 -21.69 -13.80
CA ALA A 338 -0.22 -22.27 -14.36
C ALA A 338 0.55 -23.16 -13.37
N GLY A 339 0.14 -23.16 -12.09
CA GLY A 339 0.71 -24.05 -11.07
C GLY A 339 0.37 -25.54 -11.29
N LEU A 340 -0.62 -25.84 -12.14
CA LEU A 340 -1.09 -27.20 -12.45
C LEU A 340 -0.52 -27.77 -13.77
N ILE A 341 0.39 -27.05 -14.44
CA ILE A 341 0.91 -27.44 -15.75
C ILE A 341 2.07 -28.44 -15.61
N TYR A 342 3.18 -28.01 -15.02
CA TYR A 342 4.29 -28.87 -14.66
C TYR A 342 4.39 -28.99 -13.15
N ASN A 343 4.35 -30.22 -12.62
CA ASN A 343 4.29 -30.46 -11.17
C ASN A 343 5.54 -31.15 -10.62
N GLU A 344 6.63 -31.17 -11.39
CA GLU A 344 7.95 -31.65 -11.01
C GLU A 344 8.92 -30.50 -10.71
N PHE A 345 9.98 -30.78 -9.95
CA PHE A 345 11.10 -29.87 -9.72
C PHE A 345 12.41 -30.67 -9.60
N PRO A 346 13.54 -30.23 -10.20
CA PRO A 346 13.75 -28.97 -10.93
C PRO A 346 13.31 -28.99 -12.39
N PHE A 347 12.96 -30.16 -12.93
CA PHE A 347 12.56 -30.33 -14.32
C PHE A 347 11.12 -29.82 -14.58
N MET A 348 10.82 -29.55 -15.85
CA MET A 348 9.51 -29.25 -16.41
C MET A 348 9.31 -30.19 -17.61
N GLY A 349 8.71 -31.35 -17.35
CA GLY A 349 8.68 -32.45 -18.32
C GLY A 349 10.07 -33.08 -18.51
N ASN A 350 10.51 -33.24 -19.76
CA ASN A 350 11.75 -33.94 -20.11
C ASN A 350 13.04 -33.12 -19.90
N GLY A 351 12.94 -31.85 -19.50
CA GLY A 351 14.09 -30.94 -19.38
C GLY A 351 13.91 -29.87 -18.32
N LEU A 352 14.87 -28.95 -18.19
CA LEU A 352 14.78 -27.82 -17.25
C LEU A 352 13.79 -26.73 -17.70
N ALA A 353 13.36 -26.79 -18.96
CA ALA A 353 12.34 -25.95 -19.54
C ALA A 353 11.52 -26.75 -20.57
N PRO A 354 10.24 -26.41 -20.77
CA PRO A 354 9.43 -26.94 -21.86
C PRO A 354 10.05 -26.70 -23.25
N PRO A 355 9.62 -27.44 -24.29
CA PRO A 355 10.06 -27.22 -25.67
C PRO A 355 9.80 -25.77 -26.12
N LYS A 356 10.69 -25.21 -26.95
CA LYS A 356 10.56 -23.83 -27.45
C LYS A 356 9.24 -23.56 -28.18
N SER A 357 8.70 -24.57 -28.88
CA SER A 357 7.41 -24.49 -29.55
C SER A 357 6.26 -24.27 -28.59
N GLU A 358 6.37 -24.78 -27.37
CA GLU A 358 5.38 -24.56 -26.32
C GLU A 358 5.59 -23.20 -25.63
N LEU A 359 6.84 -22.77 -25.41
CA LEU A 359 7.14 -21.51 -24.75
C LEU A 359 6.82 -20.27 -25.59
N PHE A 360 6.94 -20.37 -26.91
CA PHE A 360 6.68 -19.27 -27.86
C PHE A 360 5.61 -19.67 -28.86
N ASP A 361 4.47 -20.08 -28.33
CA ASP A 361 3.33 -20.52 -29.12
C ASP A 361 2.64 -19.33 -29.78
N GLU A 362 2.42 -19.45 -31.10
CA GLU A 362 1.85 -18.41 -31.95
C GLU A 362 0.40 -18.09 -31.58
N ARG A 363 -0.32 -19.01 -30.92
CA ARG A 363 -1.71 -18.79 -30.49
C ARG A 363 -1.87 -17.62 -29.50
N TYR A 364 -0.79 -17.25 -28.80
CA TYR A 364 -0.82 -16.13 -27.86
C TYR A 364 -0.54 -14.79 -28.53
N SER A 365 -0.07 -14.77 -29.78
CA SER A 365 0.12 -13.53 -30.54
C SER A 365 -1.21 -13.05 -31.10
N ARG A 366 -1.50 -11.74 -30.97
CA ARG A 366 -2.74 -11.14 -31.52
C ARG A 366 -2.49 -10.32 -32.77
N HIS A 367 -1.24 -10.02 -33.08
CA HIS A 367 -0.86 -9.30 -34.29
C HIS A 367 -0.38 -10.29 -35.36
N GLU A 368 -0.81 -10.09 -36.60
CA GLU A 368 -0.37 -10.91 -37.74
C GLU A 368 1.15 -10.87 -37.94
N ASP A 369 1.79 -9.75 -37.58
CA ASP A 369 3.23 -9.53 -37.68
C ASP A 369 4.05 -10.19 -36.55
N ARG A 370 3.38 -10.83 -35.58
CA ARG A 370 3.98 -11.49 -34.41
C ARG A 370 4.83 -10.58 -33.52
N SER A 371 4.65 -9.26 -33.62
CA SER A 371 5.39 -8.28 -32.81
C SER A 371 5.17 -8.45 -31.29
N ASP A 372 4.06 -9.06 -30.89
CA ASP A 372 3.68 -9.30 -29.50
C ASP A 372 3.96 -10.72 -28.98
N LEU A 373 4.54 -11.61 -29.82
CA LEU A 373 4.76 -13.02 -29.49
C LEU A 373 5.49 -13.21 -28.15
N TRP A 374 6.58 -12.47 -27.95
CA TRP A 374 7.45 -12.63 -26.78
C TRP A 374 6.76 -12.20 -25.48
N TRP A 375 6.29 -10.95 -25.42
CA TRP A 375 5.75 -10.42 -24.16
C TRP A 375 4.40 -11.05 -23.81
N ARG A 376 3.59 -11.45 -24.79
CA ARG A 376 2.33 -12.16 -24.50
C ARG A 376 2.58 -13.56 -24.01
N ASN A 377 3.52 -14.32 -24.60
CA ASN A 377 3.86 -15.62 -24.05
C ASN A 377 4.40 -15.48 -22.61
N MET A 378 5.24 -14.49 -22.32
CA MET A 378 5.75 -14.25 -20.95
C MET A 378 4.67 -13.89 -19.92
N LEU A 379 3.47 -13.47 -20.33
CA LEU A 379 2.40 -12.98 -19.43
C LEU A 379 1.07 -13.73 -19.54
N GLU A 380 0.85 -14.50 -20.61
CA GLU A 380 -0.40 -15.18 -20.94
C GLU A 380 -0.22 -16.67 -21.18
N ASN A 381 0.98 -17.14 -21.57
CA ASN A 381 1.23 -18.57 -21.76
C ASN A 381 1.55 -19.24 -20.41
N PRO A 382 0.70 -20.16 -19.91
CA PRO A 382 0.88 -20.78 -18.60
C PRO A 382 2.26 -21.44 -18.43
N SER A 383 2.77 -22.12 -19.46
CA SER A 383 4.06 -22.83 -19.39
C SER A 383 5.23 -21.87 -19.25
N LEU A 384 5.26 -20.79 -20.03
CA LEU A 384 6.32 -19.78 -19.94
C LEU A 384 6.20 -18.95 -18.66
N VAL A 385 5.00 -18.56 -18.25
CA VAL A 385 4.77 -17.83 -16.98
C VAL A 385 5.24 -18.66 -15.78
N GLN A 386 4.98 -19.97 -15.80
CA GLN A 386 5.47 -20.88 -14.76
C GLN A 386 7.00 -20.96 -14.75
N LEU A 387 7.64 -21.09 -15.92
CA LEU A 387 9.10 -21.08 -16.06
C LEU A 387 9.72 -19.76 -15.59
N ASP A 388 9.16 -18.62 -16.00
CA ASP A 388 9.60 -17.27 -15.61
C ASP A 388 9.55 -17.10 -14.09
N HIS A 389 8.47 -17.55 -13.45
CA HIS A 389 8.36 -17.50 -12.00
C HIS A 389 9.41 -18.38 -11.31
N ARG A 390 9.65 -19.62 -11.79
CA ARG A 390 10.69 -20.51 -11.27
C ARG A 390 12.09 -19.88 -11.42
N ALA A 391 12.39 -19.30 -12.57
CA ALA A 391 13.66 -18.63 -12.83
C ALA A 391 13.87 -17.41 -11.92
N LEU A 392 12.82 -16.60 -11.72
CA LEU A 392 12.83 -15.47 -10.79
C LEU A 392 13.00 -15.93 -9.33
N ALA A 393 12.35 -17.03 -8.92
CA ALA A 393 12.49 -17.60 -7.58
C ALA A 393 13.92 -18.08 -7.32
N ILE A 394 14.53 -18.82 -8.26
CA ILE A 394 15.92 -19.27 -8.17
C ILE A 394 16.88 -18.07 -8.13
N THR A 395 16.66 -17.07 -8.99
CA THR A 395 17.46 -15.84 -9.01
C THR A 395 17.36 -15.06 -7.69
N THR A 396 16.15 -14.97 -7.13
CA THR A 396 15.89 -14.32 -5.84
C THR A 396 16.60 -15.04 -4.70
N PHE A 397 16.44 -16.37 -4.62
CA PHE A 397 17.09 -17.18 -3.60
C PHE A 397 18.62 -17.09 -3.69
N THR A 398 19.17 -17.22 -4.91
CA THR A 398 20.61 -17.11 -5.15
C THR A 398 21.14 -15.73 -4.77
N SER A 399 20.40 -14.66 -5.09
CA SER A 399 20.79 -13.29 -4.71
C SER A 399 20.78 -13.08 -3.19
N ILE A 400 19.83 -13.69 -2.47
CA ILE A 400 19.78 -13.68 -1.00
C ILE A 400 20.97 -14.44 -0.41
N MET A 401 21.30 -15.62 -0.96
CA MET A 401 22.47 -16.40 -0.54
C MET A 401 23.79 -15.67 -0.86
N ALA A 402 23.86 -14.97 -1.98
CA ALA A 402 25.00 -14.11 -2.33
C ALA A 402 25.14 -12.95 -1.34
N LEU A 403 24.05 -12.32 -0.89
CA LEU A 403 24.10 -11.31 0.17
C LEU A 403 24.62 -11.89 1.49
N LEU A 404 24.19 -13.11 1.87
CA LEU A 404 24.71 -13.81 3.04
C LEU A 404 26.21 -14.08 2.90
N ALA A 405 26.65 -14.61 1.75
CA ALA A 405 28.05 -14.87 1.46
C ALA A 405 28.87 -13.57 1.50
N TYR A 406 28.38 -12.48 0.92
CA TYR A 406 29.01 -11.16 1.00
C TYR A 406 29.13 -10.65 2.45
N THR A 407 28.08 -10.84 3.24
CA THR A 407 28.06 -10.46 4.67
C THR A 407 29.07 -11.26 5.50
N ARG A 408 29.21 -12.56 5.24
CA ARG A 408 30.09 -13.48 5.98
C ARG A 408 31.53 -13.53 5.44
N GLY A 409 31.72 -13.26 4.16
CA GLY A 409 33.03 -13.34 3.50
C GLY A 409 33.80 -12.03 3.58
N SER A 410 33.13 -10.88 3.55
CA SER A 410 33.79 -9.58 3.57
C SER A 410 34.25 -9.15 4.98
N PRO A 411 35.57 -8.95 5.23
CA PRO A 411 36.05 -8.40 6.50
C PRO A 411 35.44 -7.02 6.80
N THR A 412 35.21 -6.24 5.75
CA THR A 412 34.57 -4.91 5.84
C THR A 412 33.14 -5.03 6.37
N MET A 413 32.32 -5.94 5.84
CA MET A 413 30.94 -6.11 6.31
C MET A 413 30.87 -6.67 7.73
N LYS A 414 31.80 -7.58 8.11
CA LYS A 414 31.92 -8.06 9.48
C LYS A 414 32.14 -6.93 10.48
N ARG A 415 32.97 -5.93 10.14
CA ARG A 415 33.28 -4.79 11.00
C ARG A 415 32.19 -3.72 10.99
N LEU A 416 31.66 -3.36 9.82
CA LEU A 416 30.77 -2.21 9.67
C LEU A 416 29.29 -2.50 9.94
N LEU A 417 28.80 -3.73 9.71
CA LEU A 417 27.38 -4.02 9.89
C LEU A 417 27.00 -4.11 11.38
N PRO A 418 25.97 -3.36 11.83
CA PRO A 418 25.46 -3.50 13.19
C PRO A 418 24.96 -4.92 13.47
N PRO A 419 25.03 -5.41 14.72
CA PRO A 419 24.53 -6.75 15.09
C PRO A 419 23.07 -6.99 14.67
N ALA A 420 22.22 -5.97 14.78
CA ALA A 420 20.84 -6.04 14.33
C ALA A 420 20.70 -6.27 12.82
N ALA A 421 21.58 -5.68 12.00
CA ALA A 421 21.59 -5.89 10.55
C ALA A 421 22.02 -7.32 10.21
N LYS A 422 23.05 -7.85 10.90
CA LYS A 422 23.48 -9.26 10.74
C LYS A 422 22.35 -10.24 11.06
N LYS A 423 21.64 -10.05 12.18
CA LYS A 423 20.42 -10.82 12.50
C LYS A 423 19.34 -10.67 11.43
N GLY A 424 19.24 -9.49 10.81
CA GLY A 424 18.31 -9.24 9.70
C GLY A 424 18.62 -10.09 8.47
N VAL A 425 19.90 -10.21 8.10
CA VAL A 425 20.34 -11.07 6.98
C VAL A 425 19.97 -12.53 7.24
N HIS A 426 20.20 -13.04 8.46
CA HIS A 426 19.80 -14.40 8.82
C HIS A 426 18.28 -14.61 8.76
N GLY A 427 17.50 -13.61 9.18
CA GLY A 427 16.03 -13.63 9.01
C GLY A 427 15.63 -13.76 7.55
N VAL A 428 16.18 -12.91 6.67
CA VAL A 428 15.89 -12.97 5.22
C VAL A 428 16.23 -14.34 4.64
N VAL A 429 17.37 -14.94 5.01
CA VAL A 429 17.75 -16.28 4.55
C VAL A 429 16.76 -17.35 5.04
N ALA A 430 16.39 -17.33 6.33
CA ALA A 430 15.45 -18.30 6.89
C ALA A 430 14.10 -18.26 6.16
N PHE A 431 13.54 -17.07 5.95
CA PHE A 431 12.27 -16.91 5.22
C PHE A 431 12.41 -17.22 3.73
N ALA A 432 13.59 -17.03 3.12
CA ALA A 432 13.84 -17.45 1.74
C ALA A 432 13.83 -18.98 1.61
N CYS A 433 14.47 -19.70 2.53
CA CYS A 433 14.43 -21.17 2.55
C CYS A 433 13.00 -21.68 2.76
N MET A 434 12.26 -21.08 3.69
CA MET A 434 10.84 -21.39 3.89
C MET A 434 10.03 -21.14 2.62
N GLN A 435 10.24 -20.02 1.93
CA GLN A 435 9.50 -19.66 0.73
C GLN A 435 9.76 -20.62 -0.44
N VAL A 436 11.01 -21.03 -0.64
CA VAL A 436 11.37 -22.05 -1.64
C VAL A 436 10.74 -23.39 -1.29
N GLY A 437 10.81 -23.80 -0.03
CA GLY A 437 10.14 -25.02 0.45
C GLY A 437 8.64 -25.01 0.17
N LEU A 438 7.94 -23.93 0.55
CA LEU A 438 6.51 -23.75 0.29
C LEU A 438 6.20 -23.77 -1.21
N GLY A 439 7.04 -23.15 -2.06
CA GLY A 439 6.83 -23.11 -3.50
C GLY A 439 6.95 -24.48 -4.14
N ILE A 440 8.02 -25.22 -3.80
CA ILE A 440 8.23 -26.59 -4.27
C ILE A 440 7.12 -27.51 -3.77
N SER A 441 6.72 -27.41 -2.49
CA SER A 441 5.61 -28.23 -1.96
C SER A 441 4.28 -27.90 -2.62
N THR A 442 3.97 -26.62 -2.88
CA THR A 442 2.75 -26.22 -3.60
C THR A 442 2.71 -26.88 -4.98
N LEU A 443 3.87 -26.96 -5.64
CA LEU A 443 4.01 -27.58 -6.95
C LEU A 443 3.82 -29.10 -6.91
N LEU A 444 4.57 -29.79 -6.04
CA LEU A 444 4.59 -31.26 -5.97
C LEU A 444 3.24 -31.85 -5.54
N TYR A 445 2.47 -31.11 -4.72
CA TYR A 445 1.18 -31.56 -4.21
C TYR A 445 -0.02 -31.03 -5.02
N LEU A 446 0.19 -30.55 -6.25
CA LEU A 446 -0.89 -30.08 -7.16
C LEU A 446 -1.69 -28.89 -6.58
N VAL A 447 -0.98 -27.87 -6.12
CA VAL A 447 -1.51 -26.58 -5.63
C VAL A 447 -2.60 -26.71 -4.54
N PRO A 448 -2.37 -27.42 -3.41
CA PRO A 448 -3.36 -27.45 -2.34
C PRO A 448 -3.57 -26.05 -1.76
N THR A 449 -4.83 -25.64 -1.58
CA THR A 449 -5.20 -24.29 -1.11
C THR A 449 -4.42 -23.84 0.14
N PRO A 450 -4.20 -24.67 1.18
CA PRO A 450 -3.39 -24.26 2.33
C PRO A 450 -1.93 -23.95 1.98
N LEU A 451 -1.29 -24.76 1.11
CA LEU A 451 0.10 -24.55 0.69
C LEU A 451 0.23 -23.34 -0.21
N ALA A 452 -0.67 -23.18 -1.19
CA ALA A 452 -0.68 -22.04 -2.09
C ALA A 452 -0.90 -20.72 -1.32
N SER A 453 -1.83 -20.70 -0.37
CA SER A 453 -2.07 -19.54 0.50
C SER A 453 -0.88 -19.27 1.43
N ALA A 454 -0.29 -20.32 2.03
CA ALA A 454 0.92 -20.17 2.83
C ALA A 454 2.11 -19.64 2.01
N HIS A 455 2.28 -20.08 0.77
CA HIS A 455 3.30 -19.59 -0.14
C HIS A 455 3.08 -18.11 -0.49
N GLN A 456 1.84 -17.68 -0.73
CA GLN A 456 1.51 -16.27 -0.92
C GLN A 456 1.82 -15.44 0.33
N ALA A 457 1.38 -15.89 1.51
CA ALA A 457 1.68 -15.24 2.78
C ALA A 457 3.19 -15.15 3.04
N GLY A 458 3.90 -16.23 2.77
CA GLY A 458 5.36 -16.33 2.89
C GLY A 458 6.10 -15.33 2.00
N SER A 459 5.61 -15.06 0.79
CA SER A 459 6.22 -14.07 -0.11
C SER A 459 6.19 -12.66 0.47
N LEU A 460 5.05 -12.26 1.07
CA LEU A 460 4.90 -10.96 1.72
C LEU A 460 5.70 -10.90 3.03
N PHE A 461 5.80 -12.01 3.77
CA PHE A 461 6.69 -12.11 4.94
C PHE A 461 8.17 -12.00 4.56
N LEU A 462 8.61 -12.60 3.46
CA LEU A 462 9.98 -12.47 2.97
C LEU A 462 10.27 -11.00 2.62
N LEU A 463 9.37 -10.34 1.88
CA LEU A 463 9.49 -8.91 1.57
C LEU A 463 9.56 -8.06 2.86
N THR A 464 8.72 -8.37 3.85
CA THR A 464 8.72 -7.74 5.17
C THR A 464 10.10 -7.81 5.81
N TRP A 465 10.75 -8.97 5.80
CA TRP A 465 12.08 -9.13 6.40
C TRP A 465 13.19 -8.42 5.64
N VAL A 466 13.10 -8.34 4.31
CA VAL A 466 14.01 -7.53 3.50
C VAL A 466 13.85 -6.04 3.84
N LEU A 467 12.62 -5.56 4.00
CA LEU A 467 12.34 -4.18 4.43
C LEU A 467 12.79 -3.92 5.88
N VAL A 468 12.63 -4.88 6.78
CA VAL A 468 13.15 -4.81 8.14
C VAL A 468 14.67 -4.72 8.13
N LEU A 469 15.37 -5.52 7.33
CA LEU A 469 16.81 -5.40 7.12
C LEU A 469 17.17 -4.02 6.57
N GLY A 470 16.48 -3.56 5.53
CA GLY A 470 16.64 -2.22 4.96
C GLY A 470 16.49 -1.11 5.99
N SER A 471 15.48 -1.22 6.86
CA SER A 471 15.21 -0.25 7.92
C SER A 471 16.29 -0.23 9.01
N ARG A 472 17.14 -1.26 9.12
CA ARG A 472 18.28 -1.31 10.07
C ARG A 472 19.57 -0.70 9.51
N ILE A 473 19.70 -0.62 8.19
CA ILE A 473 20.92 -0.15 7.50
C ILE A 473 20.75 1.19 6.79
N TRP A 474 19.52 1.62 6.51
CA TRP A 474 19.25 2.91 5.86
C TRP A 474 19.74 4.07 6.75
N HIS A 475 20.22 5.16 6.16
CA HIS A 475 20.62 6.34 6.93
C HIS A 475 19.50 7.41 6.89
N PRO A 476 18.76 7.63 8.00
CA PRO A 476 17.68 8.62 8.04
C PRO A 476 18.24 10.04 8.19
N SER A 477 18.52 10.73 7.08
CA SER A 477 19.15 12.07 7.08
C SER A 477 18.40 13.12 7.90
N ARG A 478 17.07 13.07 7.97
CA ARG A 478 16.28 13.99 8.80
C ARG A 478 16.47 13.73 10.29
N THR A 479 16.37 12.47 10.71
CA THR A 479 16.61 12.05 12.10
C THR A 479 18.06 12.34 12.51
N ALA A 480 19.03 12.16 11.61
CA ALA A 480 20.42 12.51 11.85
C ALA A 480 20.61 14.00 12.17
N LYS A 481 19.96 14.88 11.40
CA LYS A 481 19.97 16.33 11.68
C LYS A 481 19.35 16.66 13.05
N LEU A 482 18.21 16.05 13.37
CA LEU A 482 17.54 16.25 14.66
C LEU A 482 18.41 15.79 15.84
N LEU A 483 19.11 14.65 15.68
CA LEU A 483 20.06 14.14 16.68
C LEU A 483 21.24 15.09 16.90
N GLN A 484 21.83 15.61 15.83
CA GLN A 484 22.92 16.58 15.92
C GLN A 484 22.48 17.86 16.64
N MET A 485 21.27 18.35 16.35
CA MET A 485 20.69 19.51 17.04
C MET A 485 20.45 19.22 18.52
N ALA A 486 19.90 18.05 18.86
CA ALA A 486 19.66 17.64 20.24
C ALA A 486 20.97 17.48 21.04
N ALA A 487 21.99 16.87 20.44
CA ALA A 487 23.30 16.72 21.07
C ALA A 487 23.99 18.07 21.30
N LYS A 488 23.92 19.00 20.33
CA LYS A 488 24.45 20.36 20.48
C LYS A 488 23.75 21.12 21.59
N ALA A 489 22.42 21.03 21.67
CA ALA A 489 21.64 21.67 22.74
C ALA A 489 21.99 21.11 24.13
N ARG A 490 22.17 19.78 24.25
CA ARG A 490 22.61 19.14 25.50
C ARG A 490 24.02 19.57 25.91
N GLY A 491 24.95 19.64 24.95
CA GLY A 491 26.31 20.12 25.21
C GLY A 491 26.33 21.57 25.69
N GLN A 492 25.53 22.45 25.09
CA GLN A 492 25.38 23.84 25.53
C GLN A 492 24.77 23.93 26.94
N ALA A 493 23.75 23.14 27.26
CA ALA A 493 23.16 23.11 28.59
C ALA A 493 24.15 22.65 29.66
N LEU A 494 24.96 21.62 29.37
CA LEU A 494 26.01 21.13 30.27
C LEU A 494 27.12 22.17 30.48
N ALA A 495 27.57 22.83 29.40
CA ALA A 495 28.57 23.89 29.48
C ALA A 495 28.06 25.08 30.32
N ASN A 496 26.80 25.47 30.14
CA ASN A 496 26.17 26.53 30.93
C ASN A 496 26.04 26.14 32.41
N ALA A 497 25.67 24.88 32.70
CA ALA A 497 25.59 24.38 34.07
C ALA A 497 26.96 24.33 34.76
N ALA A 498 28.01 23.94 34.04
CA ALA A 498 29.39 23.95 34.55
C ALA A 498 29.90 25.38 34.81
N ALA A 499 29.55 26.35 33.96
CA ALA A 499 29.93 27.75 34.14
C ALA A 499 29.27 28.43 35.34
N HIS A 500 28.10 27.94 35.78
CA HIS A 500 27.33 28.48 36.90
C HIS A 500 27.40 27.60 38.17
N ALA A 501 28.26 26.59 38.19
CA ALA A 501 28.49 25.79 39.38
C ALA A 501 29.21 26.66 40.45
N PRO A 502 28.69 26.77 41.69
CA PRO A 502 29.32 27.58 42.72
C PRO A 502 30.74 27.05 42.96
N ARG A 503 31.74 27.93 42.82
CA ARG A 503 33.11 27.63 43.24
C ARG A 503 33.05 27.36 44.75
N ARG A 504 33.27 26.11 45.16
CA ARG A 504 33.52 25.80 46.57
C ARG A 504 34.83 26.50 46.94
N ILE A 505 34.70 27.57 47.72
CA ILE A 505 35.80 28.27 48.39
C ILE A 505 36.11 27.48 49.65
#